data_AF-A0A0F9H0Z2-F1
#
_entry.id   AF-A0A0F9H0Z2-F1
#
_cell.length_a   1.000
_cell.length_b   1.000
_cell.length_c   1.000
_cell.angle_alpha   90.00
_cell.angle_beta   90.00
_cell.angle_gamma   90.00
#
_symmetry.space_group_name_H-M   'P 1'
#
loop_
_entity.id
_entity.type
_entity.pdbx_description
1 polymer ?
#
loop_
_entity_poly.entity_id
_entity_poly.type
_entity_poly.pdbx_seq_one_letter_code
_entity_poly.pdbx_strand_id
1 'polypeptide(L)' 'MQRANQASGRPIRKESDKGAIVFMDSRFNDKRGWISEWVRNEIKIYPDRKNVIATLFKKFWH' A
#
# COMPACT_ATOMS: atom_id res chain seq x y z
N MET A 1 -6.94 -1.33 12.92
CA MET A 1 -6.78 -1.07 11.47
C MET A 1 -7.39 0.25 11.02
N GLN A 2 -8.35 0.83 11.75
CA GLN A 2 -8.93 2.15 11.45
C GLN A 2 -7.89 3.26 11.17
N ARG A 3 -6.85 3.40 12.00
CA ARG A 3 -5.75 4.37 11.77
C ARG A 3 -4.98 4.11 10.48
N ALA A 4 -4.76 2.85 10.12
CA ALA A 4 -4.08 2.47 8.88
C ALA A 4 -4.94 2.79 7.65
N ASN A 5 -6.25 2.56 7.72
CA ASN A 5 -7.19 2.96 6.67
C ASN A 5 -7.24 4.50 6.54
N GLN A 6 -7.26 5.23 7.66
CA GLN A 6 -7.21 6.69 7.64
C GLN A 6 -5.91 7.20 7.03
N ALA A 7 -4.76 6.61 7.36
CA ALA A 7 -3.47 6.96 6.78
C ALA A 7 -3.43 6.64 5.28
N SER A 8 -3.98 5.50 4.87
CA SER A 8 -4.07 5.06 3.46
C SER A 8 -4.88 6.03 2.59
N GLY A 9 -5.90 6.67 3.16
CA GLY A 9 -6.71 7.69 2.46
C GLY A 9 -6.09 9.09 2.40
N ARG A 10 -4.91 9.34 3.01
CA ARG A 10 -4.27 10.67 2.97
C ARG A 10 -3.58 10.99 1.64
N PRO A 11 -2.84 10.06 1.01
CA PRO A 11 -2.08 10.32 -0.22
C PRO A 11 -2.93 10.31 -1.50
N ILE A 12 -4.09 9.64 -1.50
CA ILE A 12 -4.98 9.53 -2.66
C ILE A 12 -6.35 10.07 -2.24
N ARG A 13 -6.74 11.23 -2.80
CA ARG A 13 -7.97 11.95 -2.44
C ARG A 13 -8.87 12.25 -3.65
N LYS A 14 -8.29 12.28 -4.84
CA LYS A 14 -8.97 12.51 -6.12
C LYS A 14 -8.65 11.39 -7.09
N GLU A 15 -9.51 11.17 -8.08
CA GLU A 15 -9.29 10.15 -9.11
C GLU A 15 -8.02 10.36 -9.94
N SER A 16 -7.58 11.62 -10.08
CA SER A 16 -6.35 11.99 -10.78
C SER A 16 -5.09 11.86 -9.90
N ASP A 17 -5.23 11.54 -8.61
CA ASP A 17 -4.07 11.43 -7.73
C ASP A 17 -3.31 10.13 -8.02
N LYS A 18 -1.98 10.24 -8.08
CA LYS A 18 -1.07 9.11 -8.23
C LYS A 18 -0.24 8.97 -6.95
N GLY A 19 -0.41 7.86 -6.23
CA GLY A 19 0.25 7.62 -4.95
C GLY A 19 0.58 6.15 -4.73
N ALA A 20 1.43 5.88 -3.75
CA ALA A 20 1.74 4.53 -3.29
C ALA A 20 1.70 4.47 -1.76
N ILE A 21 1.28 3.33 -1.24
CA ILE A 21 1.15 3.05 0.19
C ILE A 21 1.97 1.80 0.47
N VAL A 22 2.82 1.83 1.49
CA VAL A 22 3.66 0.69 1.89
C VAL A 22 3.30 0.25 3.29
N PHE A 23 2.92 -1.03 3.42
CA PHE A 23 2.74 -1.70 4.71
C PHE A 23 4.00 -2.54 4.99
N MET A 24 4.74 -2.20 6.05
CA MET A 24 6.04 -2.82 6.38
C MET A 24 5.97 -3.82 7.54
N ASP A 25 4.83 -4.49 7.72
CA ASP A 25 4.63 -5.43 8.82
C ASP A 25 3.70 -6.57 8.39
N SER A 26 4.08 -7.82 8.69
CA SER A 26 3.31 -9.02 8.30
C SER A 26 1.89 -9.03 8.88
N ARG A 27 1.67 -8.38 10.03
CA ARG A 27 0.36 -8.31 10.70
C ARG A 27 -0.68 -7.60 9.85
N PHE A 28 -0.29 -6.76 8.88
CA PHE A 28 -1.22 -6.17 7.92
C PHE A 28 -1.77 -7.19 6.94
N ASN A 29 -0.97 -8.20 6.58
CA ASN A 29 -1.42 -9.33 5.77
C ASN A 29 -2.30 -10.28 6.59
N ASP A 30 -1.91 -10.58 7.83
CA ASP A 30 -2.71 -11.44 8.72
C ASP A 30 -4.10 -10.85 9.00
N LYS A 31 -4.17 -9.51 9.15
CA LYS A 31 -5.41 -8.75 9.38
C LYS A 31 -5.94 -8.11 8.10
N ARG A 32 -5.63 -8.68 6.92
CA ARG A 32 -6.00 -8.08 5.63
C ARG A 32 -7.48 -7.75 5.55
N GLY A 33 -8.36 -8.62 6.05
CA GLY A 33 -9.82 -8.40 6.06
C GLY A 33 -10.30 -7.12 6.74
N TRP A 34 -9.47 -6.48 7.57
CA TRP A 34 -9.79 -5.21 8.26
C TRP A 34 -9.28 -3.97 7.51
N ILE A 35 -8.57 -4.17 6.40
CA ILE A 35 -8.17 -3.13 5.46
C ILE A 35 -9.37 -2.84 4.54
N SER A 36 -9.62 -1.56 4.27
CA SER A 36 -10.68 -1.15 3.34
C SER A 36 -10.54 -1.87 1.99
N GLU A 37 -11.67 -2.26 1.42
CA GLU A 37 -11.72 -3.11 0.22
C GLU A 37 -10.94 -2.55 -0.97
N TRP A 38 -11.07 -1.24 -1.24
CA TRP A 38 -10.34 -0.58 -2.32
C TRP A 38 -8.82 -0.71 -2.18
N VAL A 39 -8.27 -0.61 -0.95
CA VAL A 39 -6.83 -0.83 -0.72
C VAL A 39 -6.51 -2.30 -0.87
N ARG A 40 -7.34 -3.19 -0.28
CA ARG A 40 -7.12 -4.65 -0.32
C ARG A 40 -6.97 -5.19 -1.74
N ASN A 41 -7.77 -4.67 -2.67
CA ASN A 41 -7.77 -5.11 -4.07
C ASN A 41 -6.47 -4.76 -4.79
N GLU A 42 -5.76 -3.73 -4.32
CA GLU A 42 -4.50 -3.25 -4.90
C GLU A 42 -3.23 -3.77 -4.19
N ILE A 43 -3.37 -4.41 -3.02
CA ILE A 43 -2.21 -4.91 -2.26
C ILE A 43 -1.47 -6.02 -3.03
N LYS A 44 -0.17 -5.79 -3.24
CA LYS A 44 0.81 -6.76 -3.74
C LYS A 44 1.85 -7.04 -2.67
N ILE A 45 2.09 -8.32 -2.38
CA ILE A 45 3.07 -8.76 -1.39
C ILE A 45 4.39 -9.01 -2.10
N TYR A 46 5.47 -8.41 -1.58
CA TYR A 46 6.82 -8.63 -2.10
C TYR A 46 7.71 -9.19 -1.00
N PRO A 47 8.57 -10.17 -1.31
CA PRO A 47 9.54 -10.67 -0.34
C PRO A 47 10.55 -9.57 0.01
N ASP A 48 11.03 -9.57 1.26
CA ASP A 48 12.09 -8.65 1.67
C ASP A 48 13.36 -8.94 0.87
N ARG A 49 13.79 -7.93 0.11
CA ARG A 49 14.99 -7.95 -0.73
C ARG A 49 15.52 -6.54 -0.83
N LYS A 50 16.85 -6.43 -0.98
CA LYS A 50 17.53 -5.15 -1.18
C LYS A 50 16.87 -4.37 -2.33
N ASN A 51 16.53 -3.10 -2.07
CA ASN A 51 15.99 -2.15 -3.04
C ASN A 51 14.61 -2.49 -3.65
N VAL A 52 13.83 -3.40 -3.06
CA VAL A 52 12.53 -3.79 -3.62
C VAL A 52 11.57 -2.61 -3.77
N ILE A 53 11.43 -1.77 -2.74
CA ILE A 53 10.54 -0.59 -2.76
C ILE A 53 11.00 0.41 -3.83
N ALA A 54 12.29 0.72 -3.89
CA ALA A 54 12.85 1.67 -4.85
C ALA A 54 12.62 1.21 -6.30
N THR A 55 12.80 -0.09 -6.57
CA THR A 55 12.60 -0.69 -7.89
C THR A 55 11.13 -0.60 -8.32
N LEU A 56 10.21 -0.94 -7.41
CA LEU A 56 8.78 -0.89 -7.67
C LEU A 56 8.29 0.55 -7.92
N PHE A 57 8.76 1.50 -7.11
CA PHE A 57 8.35 2.89 -7.23
C PHE A 57 8.90 3.53 -8.49
N LYS A 58 10.16 3.23 -8.87
CA LYS A 58 10.70 3.67 -10.16
C LYS A 58 9.81 3.21 -11.31
N LYS A 59 9.41 1.93 -11.33
CA LYS A 59 8.50 1.39 -12.36
C LYS A 59 7.08 1.96 -12.30
N PHE A 60 6.59 2.36 -11.13
CA PHE A 60 5.23 2.91 -11.02
C PHE A 60 5.16 4.36 -11.53
N TRP A 61 6.19 5.17 -11.29
CA TRP A 61 6.19 6.59 -11.67
C TRP A 61 6.67 6.88 -13.09
N HIS A 62 7.51 6.03 -13.67
CA HIS A 62 7.97 6.12 -15.07
C HIS A 62 7.20 5.16 -15.96
#